data_AF-A0A7S0DB92-F1
#
_entry.id   AF-A0A7S0DB92-F1
#
_cell.length_a   1.000
_cell.length_b   1.000
_cell.length_c   1.000
_cell.angle_alpha   90.00
_cell.angle_beta   90.00
_cell.angle_gamma   90.00
#
_symmetry.space_group_name_H-M   'P 1'
#
loop_
_entity.id
_entity.type
_entity.pdbx_description
1 polymer ?
#
loop_
_entity_poly.entity_id
_entity_poly.type
_entity_poly.pdbx_seq_one_letter_code
_entity_poly.pdbx_strand_id
1 'polypeptide(L)'
;MIILHPDVLISGTRVGGSTPCVRKAVLGEIYKSSAPSLPALNGILGHQVFEQCLFHGDFSEGFIKKQIKTAIPGYVEDIYTIGKSEKECEDFLSTLVNNITTFGNKYGP
;
A
#
# COMPACT_ATOMS: atom_id res chain seq x y z
N MET A 1 -16.35 15.67 -22.79
CA MET A 1 -16.04 14.32 -22.26
C MET A 1 -17.14 13.38 -22.70
N ILE A 2 -16.81 12.24 -23.33
CA ILE A 2 -17.78 11.22 -23.76
C ILE A 2 -17.38 9.91 -23.06
N ILE A 3 -18.34 9.26 -22.40
CA ILE A 3 -18.15 7.94 -21.77
C ILE A 3 -18.72 6.89 -22.72
N LEU A 4 -17.87 6.02 -23.25
CA LEU A 4 -18.25 5.04 -24.28
C LEU A 4 -19.06 3.87 -23.71
N HIS A 5 -18.64 3.34 -22.56
CA HIS A 5 -19.27 2.20 -21.88
C HIS A 5 -19.41 2.51 -20.38
N PRO A 6 -20.53 3.12 -19.94
CA PRO A 6 -20.72 3.48 -18.54
C PRO A 6 -20.80 2.27 -17.59
N ASP A 7 -21.16 1.10 -18.12
CA ASP A 7 -21.28 -0.15 -17.34
C ASP A 7 -19.93 -0.86 -17.13
N VAL A 8 -18.85 -0.37 -17.75
CA VAL A 8 -17.51 -0.95 -17.64
C VAL A 8 -16.65 -0.11 -16.71
N LEU A 9 -16.43 -0.62 -15.50
CA LEU A 9 -15.59 0.04 -14.50
C LEU A 9 -14.12 -0.30 -14.74
N ILE A 10 -13.28 0.74 -14.91
CA ILE A 10 -11.83 0.62 -15.09
C ILE A 10 -11.17 1.44 -13.98
N SER A 11 -10.22 0.86 -13.25
CA SER A 11 -9.51 1.60 -12.20
C SER A 11 -8.62 2.70 -12.79
N GLY A 12 -8.48 3.82 -12.06
CA GLY A 12 -7.59 4.91 -12.49
C GLY A 12 -6.13 4.45 -12.68
N THR A 13 -5.66 3.50 -11.85
CA THR A 13 -4.33 2.88 -11.99
C THR A 13 -4.15 2.15 -13.32
N ARG A 14 -5.22 1.51 -13.84
CA ARG A 14 -5.20 0.86 -15.15
C ARG A 14 -5.16 1.88 -16.29
N VAL A 15 -5.95 2.95 -16.18
CA VAL A 15 -5.91 4.05 -17.17
C VAL A 15 -4.51 4.66 -17.22
N GLY A 16 -3.93 5.00 -16.07
CA GLY A 16 -2.58 5.55 -15.98
C GLY A 16 -1.50 4.60 -16.55
N GLY A 17 -1.58 3.31 -16.20
CA GLY A 17 -0.66 2.28 -16.68
C GLY A 17 -0.80 1.94 -18.18
N SER A 18 -1.89 2.35 -18.83
CA SER A 18 -2.13 2.12 -20.26
C SER A 18 -1.43 3.13 -21.16
N THR A 19 -0.97 4.27 -20.62
CA THR A 19 -0.32 5.35 -21.37
C THR A 19 0.89 4.89 -22.20
N PRO A 20 1.82 4.05 -21.71
CA PRO A 20 2.89 3.52 -22.55
C PRO A 20 2.44 2.36 -23.46
N CYS A 21 1.43 1.58 -23.04
CA CYS A 21 0.96 0.40 -23.78
C CYS A 21 -0.41 -0.07 -23.30
N VAL A 22 -1.44 0.13 -24.13
CA VAL A 22 -2.81 -0.34 -23.88
C VAL A 22 -2.88 -1.86 -23.76
N ARG A 23 -2.16 -2.59 -24.63
CA ARG A 23 -2.13 -4.07 -24.60
C ARG A 23 -1.61 -4.59 -23.26
N LYS A 24 -0.56 -3.99 -22.71
CA LYS A 24 0.01 -4.38 -21.41
C LYS A 24 -1.01 -4.19 -20.29
N ALA A 25 -1.74 -3.08 -20.29
CA ALA A 25 -2.77 -2.80 -19.28
C ALA A 25 -3.94 -3.80 -19.34
N VAL A 26 -4.33 -4.24 -20.54
CA VAL A 26 -5.35 -5.29 -20.72
C VAL A 26 -4.82 -6.65 -20.28
N LEU A 27 -3.62 -7.04 -20.73
CA LEU A 27 -3.02 -8.34 -20.35
C LEU A 27 -2.78 -8.45 -18.85
N GLY A 28 -2.34 -7.38 -18.18
CA GLY A 28 -2.14 -7.38 -16.73
C GLY A 28 -3.43 -7.49 -15.93
N GLU A 29 -4.59 -7.19 -16.51
CA GLU A 29 -5.88 -7.46 -15.88
C GLU A 29 -6.29 -8.93 -16.04
N ILE A 30 -6.08 -9.49 -17.22
CA ILE A 30 -6.42 -10.89 -17.53
C ILE A 30 -5.51 -11.85 -16.75
N TYR A 31 -4.21 -11.54 -16.66
CA TYR A 31 -3.20 -12.37 -16.03
C TYR A 31 -2.64 -11.69 -14.78
N LYS A 32 -3.24 -12.00 -13.62
CA LYS A 32 -2.78 -11.47 -12.32
C LYS A 32 -1.59 -12.29 -11.80
N SER A 33 -0.57 -11.59 -11.29
CA SER A 33 0.51 -12.21 -10.50
C SER A 33 -0.06 -12.70 -9.17
N SER A 34 0.36 -13.88 -8.71
CA SER A 34 -0.10 -14.48 -7.46
C SER A 34 0.56 -13.89 -6.22
N ALA A 35 1.84 -13.52 -6.30
CA ALA A 35 2.59 -12.96 -5.17
C ALA A 35 2.90 -11.46 -5.40
N PRO A 36 2.81 -10.62 -4.34
CA PRO A 36 3.28 -9.24 -4.42
C PRO A 36 4.82 -9.20 -4.51
N SER A 37 5.36 -8.13 -5.06
CA SER A 37 6.79 -7.83 -4.93
C SER A 37 7.08 -7.19 -3.57
N LEU A 38 8.34 -7.21 -3.11
CA LEU A 38 8.72 -6.54 -1.85
C LEU A 38 8.29 -5.05 -1.80
N PRO A 39 8.52 -4.22 -2.85
CA PRO A 39 8.03 -2.84 -2.84
C PRO A 39 6.51 -2.73 -2.76
N ALA A 40 5.77 -3.65 -3.40
CA ALA A 40 4.31 -3.67 -3.34
C ALA A 40 3.81 -4.01 -1.93
N LEU A 41 4.40 -5.03 -1.29
CA LEU A 41 4.06 -5.43 0.08
C LEU A 41 4.37 -4.30 1.08
N ASN A 42 5.56 -3.70 0.96
CA ASN A 42 5.96 -2.55 1.75
C ASN A 42 5.00 -1.36 1.59
N GLY A 43 4.54 -1.12 0.36
CA GLY A 43 3.52 -0.12 0.07
C GLY A 43 2.20 -0.43 0.76
N ILE A 44 1.70 -1.66 0.64
CA ILE A 44 0.45 -2.10 1.27
C ILE A 44 0.50 -1.90 2.79
N LEU A 45 1.54 -2.41 3.45
CA LEU A 45 1.72 -2.26 4.90
C LEU A 45 1.84 -0.79 5.32
N GLY A 46 2.62 0.01 4.57
CA GLY A 46 2.78 1.43 4.83
C GLY A 46 1.47 2.21 4.70
N HIS A 47 0.68 1.93 3.65
CA HIS A 47 -0.64 2.52 3.46
C HIS A 47 -1.59 2.16 4.60
N GLN A 48 -1.65 0.88 4.99
CA GLN A 48 -2.51 0.45 6.09
C GLN A 48 -2.17 1.16 7.41
N VAL A 49 -0.88 1.26 7.77
CA VAL A 49 -0.45 1.96 8.99
C VAL A 49 -0.87 3.44 8.93
N PHE A 50 -0.65 4.10 7.79
CA PHE A 50 -1.00 5.50 7.61
C PHE A 50 -2.51 5.74 7.66
N GLU A 51 -3.31 4.88 7.02
CA GLU A 51 -4.78 4.91 7.07
C GLU A 51 -5.30 4.78 8.50
N GLN A 52 -4.68 3.93 9.31
CA GLN A 52 -5.06 3.82 10.72
C GLN A 52 -4.78 5.11 11.51
N CYS A 53 -3.68 5.80 11.22
CA CYS A 53 -3.36 7.09 11.83
C CYS A 53 -4.40 8.15 11.43
N LEU A 54 -4.76 8.22 10.14
CA LEU A 54 -5.81 9.12 9.64
C LEU A 54 -7.17 8.83 10.28
N PHE A 55 -7.55 7.55 10.35
CA PHE A 55 -8.84 7.15 10.90
C PHE A 55 -9.00 7.52 12.38
N HIS A 56 -7.93 7.41 13.17
CA HIS A 56 -7.94 7.72 14.60
C HIS A 56 -7.52 9.17 14.91
N GLY A 57 -7.00 9.92 13.93
CA GLY A 57 -6.40 11.23 14.16
C GLY A 57 -5.16 11.20 15.06
N ASP A 58 -4.50 10.04 15.20
CA ASP A 58 -3.34 9.86 16.08
C ASP A 58 -2.09 9.56 15.24
N PHE A 59 -1.17 10.53 15.22
CA PHE A 59 0.11 10.45 14.53
C PHE A 59 1.28 10.39 15.51
N SER A 60 1.02 10.03 16.77
CA SER A 60 2.08 9.82 17.75
C SER A 60 2.94 8.62 17.36
N GLU A 61 4.24 8.72 17.62
CA GLU A 61 5.18 7.64 17.35
C GLU A 61 4.77 6.32 18.04
N GLY A 62 4.19 6.41 19.24
CA GLY A 62 3.67 5.25 19.96
C GLY A 62 2.53 4.56 19.23
N PHE A 63 1.58 5.34 18.69
CA PHE A 63 0.47 4.79 17.91
C PHE A 63 0.93 4.18 16.59
N ILE A 64 1.82 4.86 15.85
CA ILE A 64 2.37 4.35 14.59
C ILE A 64 3.08 3.02 14.82
N LYS A 65 3.97 2.93 15.83
CA LYS A 65 4.68 1.67 16.16
C LYS A 65 3.72 0.55 16.58
N LYS A 66 2.62 0.88 17.27
CA LYS A 66 1.57 -0.10 17.59
C LYS A 66 0.88 -0.61 16.33
N GLN A 67 0.57 0.27 15.37
CA GLN A 67 -0.08 -0.14 14.12
C GLN A 67 0.84 -0.93 13.20
N ILE A 68 2.15 -0.65 13.17
CA ILE A 68 3.15 -1.48 12.48
C ILE A 68 3.07 -2.94 12.99
N LYS A 69 3.14 -3.13 14.30
CA LYS A 69 3.08 -4.47 14.93
C LYS A 69 1.74 -5.17 14.71
N THR A 70 0.66 -4.40 14.56
CA THR A 70 -0.68 -4.94 14.34
C THR A 70 -0.90 -5.34 12.87
N ALA A 71 -0.26 -4.68 11.91
CA ALA A 71 -0.43 -4.94 10.49
C ALA A 71 0.26 -6.23 10.04
N ILE A 72 1.49 -6.48 10.51
CA ILE A 72 2.36 -7.56 10.00
C ILE A 72 1.75 -8.97 10.07
N PRO A 73 1.10 -9.39 11.17
CA PRO A 73 0.48 -10.71 11.25
C PRO A 73 -0.51 -11.01 10.12
N GLY A 74 -1.12 -9.97 9.53
CA GLY A 74 -2.05 -10.12 8.41
C GLY A 74 -1.40 -10.47 7.07
N TYR A 75 -0.07 -10.40 6.96
CA TYR A 75 0.67 -10.56 5.69
C TYR A 75 1.77 -11.62 5.76
N VAL A 76 1.75 -12.49 6.77
CA VAL A 76 2.81 -13.49 6.99
C VAL A 76 3.01 -14.40 5.78
N GLU A 77 1.93 -14.83 5.11
CA GLU A 77 2.00 -15.64 3.89
C GLU A 77 2.73 -14.92 2.75
N ASP A 78 2.38 -13.66 2.49
CA ASP A 78 3.01 -12.84 1.46
C ASP A 78 4.49 -12.59 1.77
N ILE A 79 4.81 -12.28 3.03
CA ILE A 79 6.18 -12.04 3.54
C ILE A 79 7.06 -13.25 3.26
N TYR A 80 6.59 -14.46 3.60
CA TYR A 80 7.38 -15.67 3.38
C TYR A 80 7.41 -16.09 1.91
N THR A 81 6.36 -15.83 1.14
CA THR A 81 6.33 -16.12 -0.32
C THR A 81 7.40 -15.34 -1.07
N ILE A 82 7.75 -14.14 -0.61
CA ILE A 82 8.83 -13.32 -1.18
C ILE A 82 10.20 -13.57 -0.54
N GLY A 83 10.32 -14.57 0.34
CA GLY A 83 11.58 -14.94 1.00
C GLY A 83 12.08 -13.91 2.02
N LYS A 84 11.15 -13.20 2.68
CA LYS A 84 11.46 -12.17 3.68
C LYS A 84 11.03 -12.57 5.08
N SER A 85 11.55 -11.85 6.06
CA SER A 85 11.15 -11.96 7.46
C SER A 85 10.22 -10.83 7.89
N GLU A 86 9.39 -11.09 8.90
CA GLU A 86 8.56 -10.08 9.55
C GLU A 86 9.41 -8.90 10.06
N LYS A 87 10.58 -9.20 10.63
CA LYS A 87 11.52 -8.20 11.14
C LYS A 87 12.03 -7.27 10.04
N GLU A 88 12.36 -7.78 8.86
CA GLU A 88 12.76 -6.92 7.73
C GLU A 88 11.63 -5.95 7.33
N CYS A 89 10.37 -6.39 7.41
CA CYS A 89 9.22 -5.53 7.16
C CYS A 89 9.02 -4.50 8.28
N GLU A 90 9.18 -4.90 9.55
CA GLU A 90 9.16 -3.98 10.70
C GLU A 90 10.22 -2.89 10.58
N ASP A 91 11.45 -3.27 10.22
CA ASP A 91 12.58 -2.37 10.08
C ASP A 91 12.29 -1.36 8.95
N PHE A 92 11.77 -1.81 7.81
CA PHE A 92 11.35 -0.92 6.73
C PHE A 92 10.26 0.06 7.18
N LEU A 93 9.17 -0.43 7.81
CA LEU A 93 8.07 0.42 8.25
C LEU A 93 8.51 1.41 9.33
N SER A 94 9.47 1.02 10.17
CA SER A 94 10.06 1.91 11.18
C SER A 94 10.76 3.13 10.55
N THR A 95 11.29 3.00 9.34
CA THR A 95 11.86 4.16 8.61
C THR A 95 10.80 5.19 8.20
N LEU A 96 9.53 4.80 8.11
CA LEU A 96 8.43 5.69 7.72
C LEU A 96 7.87 6.50 8.90
N VAL A 97 8.15 6.09 10.14
CA VAL A 97 7.58 6.68 11.36
C VAL A 97 7.76 8.20 11.37
N ASN A 98 8.99 8.69 11.15
CA ASN A 98 9.26 10.12 11.17
C ASN A 98 8.48 10.90 10.09
N ASN A 99 8.32 10.29 8.90
CA ASN A 99 7.57 10.91 7.80
C ASN A 99 6.08 11.01 8.13
N ILE A 100 5.52 9.95 8.73
CA ILE A 100 4.11 9.90 9.14
C ILE A 100 3.84 10.91 10.28
N THR A 101 4.72 10.96 11.29
CA THR A 101 4.63 11.94 12.38
C THR A 101 4.73 13.37 11.83
N THR A 102 5.66 13.63 10.93
CA THR A 102 5.83 14.96 10.30
C THR A 102 4.60 15.36 9.50
N PHE A 103 3.99 14.43 8.77
CA PHE A 103 2.72 14.67 8.08
C PHE A 103 1.61 15.02 9.06
N GLY A 104 1.46 14.22 10.12
CA GLY A 104 0.46 14.44 11.16
C GLY A 104 0.60 15.80 11.86
N ASN A 105 1.82 16.20 12.20
CA ASN A 105 2.07 17.51 12.81
C ASN A 105 1.71 18.69 11.89
N LYS A 106 1.74 18.50 10.57
CA LYS A 106 1.50 19.56 9.60
C LYS A 106 0.07 19.60 9.08
N TYR A 107 -0.55 18.45 8.89
CA TYR A 107 -1.84 18.30 8.20
C TYR A 107 -2.84 17.42 8.97
N GLY A 108 -2.43 16.87 10.11
CA GLY A 108 -3.31 16.09 10.97
C GLY A 108 -4.47 16.94 11.53
N PRO A 109 -5.57 16.27 11.93
CA PRO A 109 -6.69 16.92 12.59
C PRO A 109 -6.31 17.57 13.93
#